data_AF-A0A7V2F5E6-F1
#
_entry.id   AF-A0A7V2F5E6-F1
#
_cell.length_a   1.000
_cell.length_b   1.000
_cell.length_c   1.000
_cell.angle_alpha   90.00
_cell.angle_beta   90.00
_cell.angle_gamma   90.00
#
_symmetry.space_group_name_H-M   'P 1'
#
loop_
_entity.id
_entity.type
_entity.pdbx_description
1 polymer ?
#
loop_
_entity_poly.entity_id
_entity_poly.type
_entity_poly.pdbx_seq_one_letter_code
_entity_poly.pdbx_strand_id
1 'polypeptide(L)'
;MRYVKCLGLLSLMLLPFLTAQAQSSLFDPAITAPIGWKRVEEAMAAAAKSGKRVLIDISAPWCPWCRRMQHEVYTDSAVASYLKAHFEFARLNGEDTARKLKFLGYELTEAELAQALGLTGYPTTVFLEPDGTYITRVPGFVPTDTFLQVLRFIGSGAYQKQSFEEFARRQ
;
A
#
# COMPACT_ATOMS: atom_id res chain seq x y z
N MET A 1 -20.49 -49.64 72.46
CA MET A 1 -20.33 -51.00 71.89
C MET A 1 -21.34 -51.21 70.77
N ARG A 2 -20.93 -51.01 69.51
CA ARG A 2 -21.29 -51.78 68.30
C ARG A 2 -20.82 -51.02 67.05
N TYR A 3 -19.73 -51.52 66.49
CA TYR A 3 -19.18 -51.18 65.18
C TYR A 3 -19.85 -52.04 64.10
N VAL A 4 -20.17 -51.45 62.95
CA VAL A 4 -20.38 -52.13 61.65
C VAL A 4 -19.73 -51.20 60.61
N LYS A 5 -18.47 -51.44 60.20
CA LYS A 5 -18.04 -52.08 58.93
C LYS A 5 -18.71 -51.45 57.69
N CYS A 6 -18.02 -50.67 56.84
CA CYS A 6 -16.92 -50.97 55.89
C CYS A 6 -17.44 -50.84 54.44
N LEU A 7 -16.53 -50.55 53.50
CA LEU A 7 -16.67 -50.38 52.05
C LEU A 7 -17.28 -49.01 51.64
N GLY A 8 -16.61 -48.12 50.91
CA GLY A 8 -15.49 -48.29 49.99
C GLY A 8 -15.98 -47.96 48.58
N LEU A 9 -15.49 -46.87 47.99
CA LEU A 9 -15.38 -46.66 46.54
C LEU A 9 -14.53 -45.40 46.29
N LEU A 10 -13.28 -45.65 45.90
CA LEU A 10 -12.40 -44.67 45.26
C LEU A 10 -13.08 -44.14 43.99
N SER A 11 -13.27 -42.82 43.88
CA SER A 11 -13.53 -42.16 42.61
C SER A 11 -12.28 -41.39 42.19
N LEU A 12 -11.45 -42.05 41.39
CA LEU A 12 -10.33 -41.48 40.65
C LEU A 12 -10.91 -40.62 39.50
N MET A 13 -11.12 -39.33 39.71
CA MET A 13 -11.48 -38.41 38.62
C MET A 13 -10.23 -37.91 37.90
N LEU A 14 -9.99 -38.51 36.73
CA LEU A 14 -9.02 -38.09 35.71
C LEU A 14 -9.57 -36.90 34.90
N LEU A 15 -8.89 -35.75 35.04
CA LEU A 15 -8.41 -34.80 34.00
C LEU A 15 -9.40 -34.23 32.94
N PRO A 16 -9.26 -32.93 32.57
CA PRO A 16 -8.26 -32.59 31.56
C PRO A 16 -7.46 -31.31 31.81
N PHE A 17 -6.17 -31.39 31.48
CA PHE A 17 -5.30 -30.24 31.22
C PHE A 17 -5.92 -29.39 30.11
N LEU A 18 -6.29 -28.16 30.45
CA LEU A 18 -6.72 -27.16 29.49
C LEU A 18 -5.49 -26.61 28.78
N THR A 19 -5.01 -27.29 27.74
CA THR A 19 -4.01 -26.71 26.84
C THR A 19 -4.69 -25.60 26.04
N ALA A 20 -4.52 -24.35 26.47
CA ALA A 20 -4.87 -23.18 25.67
C ALA A 20 -3.99 -23.17 24.42
N GLN A 21 -4.51 -23.68 23.31
CA GLN A 21 -3.86 -23.54 22.01
C GLN A 21 -4.07 -22.10 21.54
N ALA A 22 -3.03 -21.27 21.68
CA ALA A 22 -2.94 -20.01 20.96
C ALA A 22 -2.77 -20.35 19.47
N GLN A 23 -3.87 -20.32 18.72
CA GLN A 23 -3.82 -20.40 17.26
C GLN A 23 -3.25 -19.07 16.74
N SER A 24 -1.98 -19.10 16.34
CA SER A 24 -1.36 -18.09 15.52
C SER A 24 -2.10 -18.03 14.18
N SER A 25 -3.04 -17.09 14.07
CA SER A 25 -3.69 -16.73 12.82
C SER A 25 -2.63 -16.19 11.86
N LEU A 26 -2.11 -17.04 10.99
CA LEU A 26 -1.19 -16.67 9.91
C LEU A 26 -1.87 -15.82 8.83
N PHE A 27 -3.19 -15.68 8.89
CA PHE A 27 -3.96 -14.79 8.04
C PHE A 27 -4.29 -13.53 8.83
N ASP A 28 -3.44 -12.52 8.69
CA ASP A 28 -3.81 -11.16 9.05
C ASP A 28 -4.68 -10.60 7.91
N PRO A 29 -6.00 -10.40 8.12
CA PRO A 29 -6.89 -9.88 7.09
C PRO A 29 -6.48 -8.48 6.59
N ALA A 30 -5.61 -7.78 7.33
CA ALA A 30 -4.99 -6.52 6.89
C ALA A 30 -4.10 -6.68 5.65
N ILE A 31 -3.61 -7.90 5.34
CA ILE A 31 -2.74 -8.17 4.18
C ILE A 31 -3.53 -8.21 2.86
N THR A 32 -4.82 -8.58 2.90
CA THR A 32 -5.69 -8.64 1.71
C THR A 32 -6.57 -7.41 1.49
N ALA A 33 -6.60 -6.47 2.44
CA ALA A 33 -7.42 -5.27 2.30
C ALA A 33 -6.85 -4.34 1.20
N PRO A 34 -7.69 -3.73 0.35
CA PRO A 34 -7.26 -2.70 -0.58
C PRO A 34 -6.43 -1.65 0.16
N ILE A 35 -5.28 -1.24 -0.38
CA ILE A 35 -4.34 -0.35 0.33
C ILE A 35 -4.91 1.04 0.70
N GLY A 36 -6.14 1.36 0.28
CA GLY A 36 -6.86 2.56 0.69
C GLY A 36 -6.45 3.79 -0.11
N TRP A 37 -6.60 3.72 -1.44
CA TRP A 37 -6.30 4.83 -2.35
C TRP A 37 -7.09 6.08 -1.99
N LYS A 38 -6.38 7.20 -1.84
CA LYS A 38 -6.98 8.52 -1.61
C LYS A 38 -7.32 9.21 -2.94
N ARG A 39 -8.09 10.30 -2.85
CA ARG A 39 -8.12 11.30 -3.92
C ARG A 39 -6.80 12.09 -3.93
N VAL A 40 -6.45 12.68 -5.07
CA VAL A 40 -5.17 13.40 -5.18
C VAL A 40 -5.10 14.57 -4.21
N GLU A 41 -6.16 15.38 -4.09
CA GLU A 41 -6.18 16.51 -3.15
C GLU A 41 -6.05 16.07 -1.68
N GLU A 42 -6.58 14.89 -1.34
CA GLU A 42 -6.50 14.32 0.01
C GLU A 42 -5.08 13.83 0.31
N ALA A 43 -4.43 13.16 -0.66
CA ALA A 43 -3.03 12.75 -0.53
C ALA A 43 -2.09 13.95 -0.44
N MET A 44 -2.30 14.99 -1.25
CA MET A 44 -1.52 16.24 -1.17
C MET A 44 -1.71 16.94 0.18
N ALA A 45 -2.95 17.04 0.68
CA ALA A 45 -3.21 17.65 1.99
C ALA A 45 -2.62 16.82 3.14
N ALA A 46 -2.61 15.49 3.03
CA ALA A 46 -1.94 14.63 3.99
C ALA A 46 -0.42 14.79 3.93
N ALA A 47 0.16 14.89 2.73
CA ALA A 47 1.60 15.00 2.51
C ALA A 47 2.15 16.32 3.06
N ALA A 48 1.43 17.42 2.87
CA ALA A 48 1.75 18.71 3.47
C ALA A 48 1.83 18.65 5.00
N LYS A 49 1.11 17.72 5.64
CA LYS A 49 1.13 17.51 7.10
C LYS A 49 2.18 16.48 7.53
N SER A 50 2.33 15.39 6.79
CA SER A 50 3.19 14.26 7.17
C SER A 50 4.63 14.41 6.68
N GLY A 51 4.90 15.31 5.74
CA GLY A 51 6.20 15.46 5.07
C GLY A 51 6.57 14.28 4.17
N LYS A 52 5.64 13.33 3.96
CA LYS A 52 5.84 12.19 3.06
C LYS A 52 5.66 12.63 1.60
N ARG A 53 6.40 11.98 0.71
CA ARG A 53 6.24 12.16 -0.74
C ARG A 53 4.88 11.63 -1.20
N VAL A 54 4.43 12.09 -2.35
CA VAL A 54 3.16 11.65 -2.93
C VAL A 54 3.41 10.68 -4.08
N LEU A 55 2.66 9.58 -4.10
CA LEU A 55 2.55 8.68 -5.23
C LEU A 55 1.15 8.78 -5.83
N ILE A 56 1.05 9.04 -7.13
CA ILE A 56 -0.22 9.03 -7.86
C ILE A 56 -0.19 7.89 -8.88
N ASP A 57 -1.08 6.91 -8.72
CA ASP A 57 -1.33 5.86 -9.69
C ASP A 57 -2.39 6.34 -10.70
N ILE A 58 -1.94 6.70 -11.91
CA ILE A 58 -2.84 7.10 -13.00
C ILE A 58 -3.27 5.86 -13.76
N SER A 59 -4.58 5.62 -13.79
CA SER A 59 -5.21 4.40 -14.25
C SER A 59 -6.39 4.68 -15.18
N ALA A 60 -6.92 3.63 -15.80
CA ALA A 60 -8.17 3.67 -16.56
C ALA A 60 -8.98 2.38 -16.30
N PRO A 61 -10.32 2.42 -16.20
CA PRO A 61 -11.13 1.24 -15.85
C PRO A 61 -10.95 0.04 -16.80
N TRP A 62 -10.79 0.31 -18.10
CA TRP A 62 -10.64 -0.71 -19.14
C TRP A 62 -9.22 -1.33 -19.18
N CYS A 63 -8.22 -0.67 -18.59
CA CYS A 63 -6.80 -1.00 -18.72
C CYS A 63 -6.42 -2.33 -18.02
N PRO A 64 -6.01 -3.38 -18.76
CA PRO A 64 -5.64 -4.67 -18.16
C PRO A 64 -4.34 -4.60 -17.35
N TRP A 65 -3.34 -3.85 -17.82
CA TRP A 65 -2.06 -3.68 -17.11
C TRP A 65 -2.23 -2.96 -15.77
N CYS A 66 -3.22 -2.07 -15.67
CA CYS A 66 -3.56 -1.37 -14.44
C CYS A 66 -4.17 -2.32 -13.41
N ARG A 67 -5.10 -3.20 -13.85
CA ARG A 67 -5.64 -4.27 -12.99
C ARG A 67 -4.53 -5.21 -12.54
N ARG A 68 -3.63 -5.59 -13.46
CA ARG A 68 -2.48 -6.43 -13.14
C ARG A 68 -1.58 -5.78 -12.07
N MET A 69 -1.21 -4.51 -12.23
CA MET A 69 -0.43 -3.77 -11.24
C MET A 69 -1.13 -3.70 -9.87
N GLN A 70 -2.45 -3.47 -9.86
CA GLN A 70 -3.27 -3.50 -8.64
C GLN A 70 -3.24 -4.85 -7.91
N HIS A 71 -3.24 -5.97 -8.62
CA HIS A 71 -3.32 -7.31 -8.03
C HIS A 71 -1.97 -7.97 -7.75
N GLU A 72 -0.91 -7.61 -8.48
CA GLU A 72 0.42 -8.21 -8.32
C GLU A 72 1.36 -7.34 -7.49
N VAL A 73 1.25 -6.01 -7.64
CA VAL A 73 2.25 -5.07 -7.12
C VAL A 73 1.71 -4.36 -5.89
N TYR A 74 0.57 -3.67 -5.99
CA TYR A 74 0.06 -2.85 -4.90
C TYR A 74 -0.51 -3.67 -3.72
N THR A 75 -0.84 -4.94 -3.92
CA THR A 75 -1.25 -5.89 -2.87
C THR A 75 -0.10 -6.72 -2.33
N ASP A 76 1.11 -6.62 -2.89
CA ASP A 76 2.28 -7.23 -2.28
C ASP A 76 2.55 -6.61 -0.90
N SER A 77 2.84 -7.45 0.09
CA SER A 77 2.98 -7.02 1.48
C SER A 77 4.15 -6.07 1.71
N ALA A 78 5.27 -6.25 1.01
CA ALA A 78 6.43 -5.39 1.13
C ALA A 78 6.18 -4.03 0.45
N VAL A 79 5.55 -4.04 -0.73
CA VAL A 79 5.12 -2.81 -1.42
C VAL A 79 4.12 -2.04 -0.58
N ALA A 80 3.04 -2.68 -0.12
CA ALA A 80 1.99 -2.03 0.66
C ALA A 80 2.53 -1.45 1.97
N SER A 81 3.41 -2.18 2.66
CA SER A 81 4.04 -1.70 3.91
C SER A 81 4.94 -0.50 3.65
N TYR A 82 5.75 -0.55 2.59
CA TYR A 82 6.64 0.55 2.23
C TYR A 82 5.85 1.81 1.81
N LEU A 83 4.78 1.64 1.02
CA LEU A 83 3.89 2.75 0.64
C LEU A 83 3.30 3.44 1.87
N LYS A 84 2.70 2.68 2.80
CA LYS A 84 2.12 3.24 4.03
C LYS A 84 3.15 3.97 4.88
N ALA A 85 4.38 3.46 4.93
CA ALA A 85 5.46 4.06 5.72
C ALA A 85 6.00 5.36 5.10
N HIS A 86 6.18 5.41 3.77
CA HIS A 86 7.00 6.45 3.12
C HIS A 86 6.23 7.40 2.21
N PHE A 87 4.99 7.08 1.85
CA PHE A 87 4.22 7.85 0.88
C PHE A 87 2.82 8.18 1.39
N GLU A 88 2.30 9.31 0.93
CA GLU A 88 0.85 9.48 0.74
C GLU A 88 0.52 9.06 -0.69
N PHE A 89 -0.51 8.24 -0.87
CA PHE A 89 -0.79 7.66 -2.19
C PHE A 89 -2.24 7.84 -2.59
N ALA A 90 -2.42 8.19 -3.87
CA ALA A 90 -3.70 8.46 -4.49
C ALA A 90 -3.82 7.72 -5.82
N ARG A 91 -5.06 7.54 -6.27
CA ARG A 91 -5.38 7.05 -7.60
C ARG A 91 -6.12 8.13 -8.38
N LEU A 92 -5.81 8.23 -9.66
CA LEU A 92 -6.40 9.16 -10.60
C LEU A 92 -6.90 8.39 -11.83
N ASN A 93 -8.14 8.60 -12.25
CA ASN A 93 -8.62 8.10 -13.53
C ASN A 93 -8.24 9.09 -14.65
N GLY A 94 -7.30 8.68 -15.51
CA GLY A 94 -6.76 9.55 -16.56
C GLY A 94 -7.75 9.94 -17.67
N GLU A 95 -8.96 9.36 -17.67
CA GLU A 95 -10.01 9.64 -18.66
C GLU A 95 -11.26 10.30 -18.06
N ASP A 96 -11.31 10.53 -16.75
CA ASP A 96 -12.48 11.15 -16.13
C ASP A 96 -12.47 12.67 -16.36
N THR A 97 -13.30 13.11 -17.33
CA THR A 97 -13.50 14.51 -17.72
C THR A 97 -14.62 15.20 -16.93
N ALA A 98 -15.32 14.48 -16.05
CA ALA A 98 -16.43 15.03 -15.28
C ALA A 98 -16.01 15.38 -13.85
N ARG A 99 -15.18 14.54 -13.23
CA ARG A 99 -14.81 14.67 -11.83
C ARG A 99 -13.74 15.74 -11.65
N LYS A 100 -14.08 16.78 -10.89
CA LYS A 100 -13.20 17.88 -10.54
C LYS A 100 -12.42 17.60 -9.24
N LEU A 101 -11.20 18.12 -9.19
CA LEU A 101 -10.33 18.13 -8.02
C LEU A 101 -9.55 19.44 -7.97
N LYS A 102 -8.92 19.70 -6.82
CA LYS A 102 -7.99 20.82 -6.66
C LYS A 102 -6.56 20.31 -6.57
N PHE A 103 -5.67 20.87 -7.38
CA PHE A 103 -4.25 20.54 -7.35
C PHE A 103 -3.44 21.83 -7.43
N LEU A 104 -2.64 22.11 -6.40
CA LEU A 104 -1.77 23.30 -6.32
C LEU A 104 -2.49 24.62 -6.63
N GLY A 105 -3.72 24.78 -6.14
CA GLY A 105 -4.53 25.99 -6.34
C GLY A 105 -5.33 26.02 -7.63
N TYR A 106 -5.13 25.08 -8.55
CA TYR A 106 -5.91 24.93 -9.77
C TYR A 106 -7.09 23.97 -9.56
N GLU A 107 -8.22 24.27 -10.19
CA GLU A 107 -9.34 23.34 -10.29
C GLU A 107 -9.32 22.67 -11.67
N LEU A 108 -9.20 21.34 -11.69
CA LEU A 108 -8.98 20.52 -12.88
C LEU A 108 -9.91 19.31 -12.84
N THR A 109 -10.21 18.72 -14.00
CA THR A 109 -10.69 17.34 -14.08
C THR A 109 -9.55 16.36 -13.78
N GLU A 110 -9.89 15.10 -13.47
CA GLU A 110 -8.87 14.07 -13.34
C GLU A 110 -8.08 13.86 -14.64
N ALA A 111 -8.77 13.90 -15.78
CA ALA A 111 -8.13 13.81 -17.10
C ALA A 111 -7.17 14.98 -17.36
N GLU A 112 -7.57 16.23 -17.07
CA GLU A 112 -6.70 17.40 -17.22
C GLU A 112 -5.45 17.30 -16.32
N LEU A 113 -5.61 16.87 -15.06
CA LEU A 113 -4.47 16.65 -14.18
C LEU A 113 -3.56 15.54 -14.71
N ALA A 114 -4.13 14.43 -15.18
CA ALA A 114 -3.34 13.32 -15.73
C ALA A 114 -2.48 13.78 -16.92
N GLN A 115 -3.04 14.60 -17.82
CA GLN A 115 -2.30 15.20 -18.93
C GLN A 115 -1.24 16.20 -18.44
N ALA A 116 -1.54 17.02 -17.44
CA ALA A 116 -0.57 17.96 -16.85
C ALA A 116 0.62 17.23 -16.18
N LEU A 117 0.38 16.05 -15.60
CA LEU A 117 1.42 15.16 -15.07
C LEU A 117 2.13 14.35 -16.17
N GLY A 118 1.74 14.56 -17.43
CA GLY A 118 2.28 14.00 -18.67
C GLY A 118 2.07 12.51 -18.82
N LEU A 119 0.84 12.07 -18.55
CA LEU A 119 0.33 10.77 -18.94
C LEU A 119 0.53 10.51 -20.45
N THR A 120 1.27 9.46 -20.80
CA THR A 120 1.44 9.00 -22.19
C THR A 120 0.91 7.58 -22.43
N GLY A 121 0.53 6.88 -21.36
CA GLY A 121 0.02 5.50 -21.40
C GLY A 121 -0.32 4.99 -20.01
N TYR A 122 -0.95 3.81 -19.94
CA TYR A 122 -1.46 3.26 -18.68
C TYR A 122 -0.79 1.93 -18.29
N PRO A 123 -0.63 1.65 -16.98
CA PRO A 123 -0.70 2.63 -15.88
C PRO A 123 0.46 3.64 -15.99
N THR A 124 0.39 4.75 -15.26
CA THR A 124 1.56 5.63 -15.03
C THR A 124 1.63 5.96 -13.55
N THR A 125 2.77 5.69 -12.91
CA THR A 125 3.01 6.07 -11.52
C THR A 125 3.76 7.39 -11.48
N VAL A 126 3.21 8.41 -10.82
CA VAL A 126 3.84 9.73 -10.67
C VAL A 126 4.29 9.92 -9.23
N PHE A 127 5.48 10.50 -9.04
CA PHE A 127 6.05 10.83 -7.75
C PHE A 127 6.21 12.34 -7.61
N LEU A 128 5.74 12.88 -6.47
CA LEU A 128 5.84 14.30 -6.13
C LEU A 128 6.47 14.47 -4.73
N GLU A 129 7.11 15.60 -4.51
CA GLU A 129 7.49 16.08 -3.19
C GLU A 129 6.23 16.47 -2.38
N PRO A 130 6.34 16.64 -1.04
CA PRO A 130 5.20 16.98 -0.19
C PRO A 130 4.50 18.31 -0.55
N ASP A 131 5.23 19.23 -1.19
CA ASP A 131 4.71 20.51 -1.68
C ASP A 131 4.11 20.43 -3.09
N GLY A 132 4.15 19.24 -3.71
CA GLY A 132 3.67 18.98 -5.07
C GLY A 132 4.69 19.22 -6.16
N THR A 133 5.95 19.52 -5.82
CA THR A 133 7.04 19.59 -6.80
C THR A 133 7.20 18.22 -7.47
N TYR A 134 7.23 18.21 -8.80
CA TYR A 134 7.35 16.97 -9.57
C TYR A 134 8.73 16.32 -9.38
N ILE A 135 8.77 15.02 -9.05
CA ILE A 135 10.01 14.24 -8.99
C ILE A 135 10.21 13.50 -10.31
N THR A 136 9.32 12.57 -10.62
CA THR A 136 9.41 11.73 -11.83
C THR A 136 8.09 11.01 -12.10
N ARG A 137 8.02 10.32 -13.26
CA ARG A 137 6.96 9.37 -13.58
C ARG A 137 7.57 8.09 -14.14
N VAL A 138 6.90 6.98 -13.85
CA VAL A 138 7.25 5.65 -14.35
C VAL A 138 6.07 5.12 -15.16
N PRO A 139 6.16 5.11 -16.50
CA PRO A 139 5.09 4.63 -17.35
C PRO A 139 5.06 3.10 -17.40
N GLY A 140 3.88 2.54 -17.54
CA GLY A 140 3.62 1.13 -17.74
C GLY A 140 3.62 0.30 -16.46
N PHE A 141 3.36 -1.00 -16.65
CA PHE A 141 3.45 -1.99 -15.59
C PHE A 141 4.91 -2.21 -15.19
N VAL A 142 5.18 -2.19 -13.88
CA VAL A 142 6.49 -2.50 -13.31
C VAL A 142 6.36 -3.72 -12.40
N PRO A 143 7.15 -4.80 -12.60
CA PRO A 143 7.14 -5.96 -11.72
C PRO A 143 7.44 -5.62 -10.26
N THR A 144 6.89 -6.39 -9.32
CA THR A 144 6.89 -6.11 -7.87
C THR A 144 8.28 -5.79 -7.32
N ASP A 145 9.30 -6.60 -7.62
CA ASP A 145 10.66 -6.40 -7.10
C ASP A 145 11.27 -5.09 -7.59
N THR A 146 11.13 -4.80 -8.88
CA THR A 146 11.61 -3.55 -9.48
C THR A 146 10.84 -2.36 -8.93
N PHE A 147 9.51 -2.47 -8.77
CA PHE A 147 8.70 -1.41 -8.21
C PHE A 147 9.09 -1.11 -6.75
N LEU A 148 9.38 -2.13 -5.95
CA LEU A 148 9.86 -1.95 -4.58
C LEU A 148 11.23 -1.22 -4.56
N GLN A 149 12.13 -1.51 -5.50
CA GLN A 149 13.38 -0.75 -5.63
C GLN A 149 13.13 0.71 -6.01
N VAL A 150 12.20 0.98 -6.93
CA VAL A 150 11.78 2.36 -7.29
C VAL A 150 11.23 3.08 -6.06
N LEU A 151 10.33 2.44 -5.31
CA LEU A 151 9.78 3.01 -4.07
C LEU A 151 10.89 3.33 -3.07
N ARG A 152 11.86 2.44 -2.88
CA ARG A 152 12.99 2.69 -1.98
C ARG A 152 13.86 3.84 -2.44
N PHE A 153 14.16 3.89 -3.73
CA PHE A 153 14.96 4.96 -4.33
C PHE A 153 14.33 6.34 -4.14
N ILE A 154 13.02 6.45 -4.38
CA ILE A 154 12.28 7.71 -4.21
C ILE A 154 12.04 8.00 -2.73
N GLY A 155 11.55 7.02 -1.97
CA GLY A 155 11.20 7.16 -0.55
C GLY A 155 12.37 7.52 0.34
N SER A 156 13.58 7.03 0.04
CA SER A 156 14.80 7.37 0.78
C SER A 156 15.44 8.70 0.37
N GLY A 157 14.95 9.36 -0.69
CA GLY A 157 15.59 10.56 -1.24
C GLY A 157 16.87 10.29 -2.06
N ALA A 158 17.15 9.03 -2.42
CA ALA A 158 18.39 8.69 -3.14
C ALA A 158 18.44 9.31 -4.55
N TYR A 159 17.30 9.56 -5.18
CA TYR A 159 17.18 10.22 -6.49
C TYR A 159 17.82 11.61 -6.55
N GLN A 160 18.05 12.26 -5.42
CA GLN A 160 18.71 13.56 -5.37
C GLN A 160 20.24 13.46 -5.48
N LYS A 161 20.82 12.27 -5.31
CA LYS A 161 22.26 12.08 -5.11
C LYS A 161 22.91 11.10 -6.08
N GLN A 162 22.16 10.17 -6.64
CA GLN A 162 22.69 9.11 -7.50
C GLN A 162 21.63 8.60 -8.48
N SER A 163 22.07 7.87 -9.50
CA SER A 163 21.16 7.27 -10.48
C SER A 163 20.40 6.05 -9.90
N PHE A 164 19.30 5.67 -10.55
CA PHE A 164 18.56 4.47 -10.16
C PHE A 164 19.43 3.21 -10.34
N GLU A 165 20.20 3.12 -11.42
CA GLU A 165 21.10 2.00 -11.70
C GLU A 165 22.23 1.86 -10.67
N GLU A 166 22.71 2.98 -10.13
CA GLU A 166 23.69 3.00 -9.04
C GLU A 166 23.07 2.54 -7.71
N PHE A 167 21.82 2.94 -7.45
CA PHE A 167 21.08 2.51 -6.27
C PHE A 167 20.73 1.01 -6.33
N ALA A 168 20.20 0.55 -7.45
CA ALA A 168 19.71 -0.82 -7.64
C ALA A 168 20.83 -1.88 -7.53
N ARG A 169 22.06 -1.55 -7.94
CA ARG A 169 23.22 -2.46 -7.84
C ARG A 169 23.66 -2.76 -6.39
N ARG A 170 23.19 -2.00 -5.41
CA ARG A 170 23.60 -2.10 -3.99
C ARG A 170 22.54 -2.74 -3.09
N GLN A 171 21.43 -3.19 -3.65
CA GLN A 171 20.30 -3.83 -2.97
C GLN A 171 20.31 -5.33 -3.26
#